data_AF-A0A927SL42-F1
#
_entry.id   AF-A0A927SL42-F1
#
_cell.length_a   1.000
_cell.length_b   1.000
_cell.length_c   1.000
_cell.angle_alpha   90.00
_cell.angle_beta   90.00
_cell.angle_gamma   90.00
#
_symmetry.space_group_name_H-M   'P 1'
#
loop_
_entity.id
_entity.type
_entity.pdbx_description
1 polymer ?
#
loop_
_entity_poly.entity_id
_entity_poly.type
_entity_poly.pdbx_seq_one_letter_code
_entity_poly.pdbx_strand_id
1 'polypeptide(L)'
;MLDRTIPFYNIIMRCDRILPMEVKLPEGYAIRTYQPGDENAWAALMYAVGEQTSLVDAKAEFIQRYLADETLTDRIFFAVDAEGAVAGTAIAWEQDPRGIGTRALHWVAVHPAHQRKGLGKALCQTALRLFRREDNALPVYLHTQPWSWKAILLYISLGFQLQPQDTFYGYENQYVQAMKTLKAIVTPEQYAKMEANSAFVAADFDPASLKWNEAGLIPAIAQDASTGEVLMLAWMNQESLRLTLESGFATYYSRSRQQLWRKGETSGHTQRLIRLSYDCDGDAILMQVEQIGPACHTGKKTCFHNPVVDGAMPATAGIMDVIEATIADRAANPKPGSYTNYLLDKGAEKICKKVGEEATETVIAAIKGDADGLAGEAADLLYHLAVLLHSQGVAWRDVWEVLKKRHT
;
A
#
# COMPACT_ATOMS: atom_id res chain seq x y z
N MET A 1 -19.93 -19.79 -12.03
CA MET A 1 -19.50 -20.22 -13.38
C MET A 1 -18.99 -18.98 -14.09
N LEU A 2 -17.91 -19.08 -14.86
CA LEU A 2 -17.36 -17.95 -15.62
C LEU A 2 -18.39 -17.49 -16.65
N ASP A 3 -18.75 -16.23 -16.63
CA ASP A 3 -19.66 -15.65 -17.62
C ASP A 3 -18.84 -15.14 -18.81
N ARG A 4 -18.63 -16.02 -19.80
CA ARG A 4 -17.86 -15.73 -21.00
C ARG A 4 -18.57 -14.79 -21.98
N THR A 5 -19.79 -14.34 -21.66
CA THR A 5 -20.44 -13.24 -22.42
C THR A 5 -19.83 -11.88 -22.09
N ILE A 6 -19.16 -11.78 -20.93
CA ILE A 6 -18.44 -10.59 -20.51
C ILE A 6 -17.07 -10.56 -21.22
N PRO A 7 -16.68 -9.43 -21.84
CA PRO A 7 -15.38 -9.26 -22.47
C PRO A 7 -14.20 -9.62 -21.56
N PHE A 8 -13.21 -10.31 -22.14
CA PHE A 8 -11.95 -10.63 -21.47
C PHE A 8 -11.01 -9.43 -21.48
N TYR A 9 -10.57 -9.02 -20.29
CA TYR A 9 -9.48 -8.07 -20.11
C TYR A 9 -8.69 -8.47 -18.87
N ASN A 10 -7.36 -8.43 -18.95
CA ASN A 10 -6.51 -8.70 -17.80
C ASN A 10 -6.60 -7.56 -16.78
N ILE A 11 -6.78 -7.92 -15.51
CA ILE A 11 -6.77 -7.01 -14.36
C ILE A 11 -5.70 -7.49 -13.39
N ILE A 12 -4.83 -6.59 -12.96
CA ILE A 12 -3.87 -6.86 -11.88
C ILE A 12 -4.38 -6.25 -10.59
N MET A 13 -4.25 -6.99 -9.49
CA MET A 13 -4.48 -6.48 -8.15
C MET A 13 -3.25 -6.75 -7.27
N ARG A 14 -2.97 -5.85 -6.33
CA ARG A 14 -1.84 -5.95 -5.40
C ARG A 14 -2.31 -5.77 -3.97
N CYS A 15 -1.76 -6.55 -3.05
CA CYS A 15 -1.96 -6.43 -1.62
C CYS A 15 -0.63 -6.04 -0.97
N ASP A 16 -0.56 -4.80 -0.49
CA ASP A 16 0.62 -4.22 0.18
C ASP A 16 0.60 -4.47 1.70
N ARG A 17 -0.52 -4.95 2.26
CA ARG A 17 -0.67 -5.23 3.69
C ARG A 17 -1.68 -6.34 3.94
N ILE A 18 -1.23 -7.43 4.56
CA ILE A 18 -2.12 -8.51 4.99
C ILE A 18 -2.57 -8.27 6.44
N LEU A 19 -3.84 -7.93 6.62
CA LEU A 19 -4.42 -7.72 7.95
C LEU A 19 -4.56 -9.05 8.73
N PRO A 20 -4.51 -9.02 10.07
CA PRO A 20 -4.90 -10.17 10.88
C PRO A 20 -6.31 -10.62 10.52
N MET A 21 -6.46 -11.91 10.22
CA MET A 21 -7.74 -12.48 9.80
C MET A 21 -7.97 -13.86 10.39
N GLU A 22 -9.24 -14.15 10.65
CA GLU A 22 -9.72 -15.48 11.01
C GLU A 22 -10.16 -16.24 9.75
N VAL A 23 -9.65 -17.46 9.55
CA VAL A 23 -10.16 -18.37 8.50
C VAL A 23 -11.39 -19.05 9.08
N LYS A 24 -12.57 -18.71 8.55
CA LYS A 24 -13.82 -19.36 8.92
C LYS A 24 -14.25 -20.29 7.80
N LEU A 25 -14.28 -21.59 8.10
CA LEU A 25 -14.79 -22.61 7.20
C LEU A 25 -16.26 -22.92 7.51
N PRO A 26 -17.07 -23.26 6.51
CA PRO A 26 -18.41 -23.80 6.73
C PRO A 26 -18.32 -25.17 7.41
N GLU A 27 -19.37 -25.53 8.15
CA GLU A 27 -19.49 -26.85 8.74
C GLU A 27 -19.40 -27.95 7.66
N GLY A 28 -18.72 -29.06 7.98
CA GLY A 28 -18.51 -30.17 7.05
C GLY A 28 -17.39 -29.96 6.03
N TYR A 29 -16.58 -28.90 6.16
CA TYR A 29 -15.42 -28.67 5.30
C TYR A 29 -14.12 -28.52 6.07
N ALA A 30 -13.03 -29.00 5.48
CA ALA A 30 -11.67 -28.81 5.95
C ALA A 30 -10.78 -28.20 4.85
N ILE A 31 -9.70 -27.53 5.23
CA ILE A 31 -8.62 -27.17 4.31
C ILE A 31 -7.39 -27.99 4.65
N ARG A 32 -6.78 -28.59 3.62
CA ARG A 32 -5.50 -29.31 3.71
C ARG A 32 -4.56 -28.90 2.58
N THR A 33 -3.29 -29.20 2.70
CA THR A 33 -2.31 -29.05 1.62
C THR A 33 -2.43 -30.21 0.61
N TYR A 34 -1.69 -30.10 -0.49
CA TYR A 34 -1.62 -31.11 -1.56
C TYR A 34 -1.27 -32.51 -1.04
N GLN A 35 -1.89 -33.52 -1.65
CA GLN A 35 -1.58 -34.93 -1.47
C GLN A 35 -1.45 -35.61 -2.86
N PRO A 36 -0.60 -36.64 -3.01
CA PRO A 36 -0.52 -37.40 -4.25
C PRO A 36 -1.90 -37.90 -4.70
N GLY A 37 -2.27 -37.58 -5.94
CA GLY A 37 -3.59 -37.87 -6.50
C GLY A 37 -4.48 -36.64 -6.67
N ASP A 38 -4.20 -35.55 -5.94
CA ASP A 38 -4.96 -34.29 -6.06
C ASP A 38 -4.81 -33.61 -7.42
N GLU A 39 -3.77 -33.93 -8.21
CA GLU A 39 -3.63 -33.38 -9.56
C GLU A 39 -4.82 -33.77 -10.46
N ASN A 40 -5.45 -34.94 -10.20
CA ASN A 40 -6.67 -35.36 -10.89
C ASN A 40 -7.88 -34.55 -10.42
N ALA A 41 -7.97 -34.30 -9.11
CA ALA A 41 -9.05 -33.52 -8.51
C ALA A 41 -8.96 -32.04 -8.92
N TRP A 42 -7.75 -31.49 -9.00
CA TRP A 42 -7.48 -30.15 -9.50
C TRP A 42 -7.88 -30.03 -10.98
N ALA A 43 -7.49 -30.99 -11.82
CA ALA A 43 -7.87 -31.00 -13.23
C ALA A 43 -9.39 -31.07 -13.42
N ALA A 44 -10.07 -31.94 -12.66
CA ALA A 44 -11.54 -32.03 -12.66
C ALA A 44 -12.19 -30.73 -12.19
N LEU A 45 -11.64 -30.08 -11.16
CA LEU A 45 -12.11 -28.80 -10.67
C LEU A 45 -11.96 -27.70 -11.74
N MET A 46 -10.80 -27.57 -12.37
CA MET A 46 -10.54 -26.57 -13.42
C MET A 46 -11.44 -26.77 -14.64
N TYR A 47 -11.72 -28.02 -15.00
CA TYR A 47 -12.69 -28.36 -16.04
C TYR A 47 -14.11 -27.94 -15.63
N ALA A 48 -14.53 -28.27 -14.41
CA ALA A 48 -15.87 -27.95 -13.90
C ALA A 48 -16.13 -26.45 -13.77
N VAL A 49 -15.11 -25.64 -13.46
CA VAL A 49 -15.25 -24.17 -13.44
C VAL A 49 -15.14 -23.54 -14.84
N GLY A 50 -14.75 -24.33 -15.84
CA GLY A 50 -14.61 -23.92 -17.24
C GLY A 50 -13.32 -23.15 -17.52
N GLU A 51 -12.29 -23.31 -16.70
CA GLU A 51 -10.96 -22.73 -16.93
C GLU A 51 -10.14 -23.60 -17.90
N GLN A 52 -10.31 -24.92 -17.82
CA GLN A 52 -9.63 -25.89 -18.68
C GLN A 52 -10.64 -26.66 -19.54
N THR A 53 -10.25 -27.03 -20.77
CA THR A 53 -11.12 -27.79 -21.69
C THR A 53 -10.73 -29.26 -21.82
N SER A 54 -9.57 -29.64 -21.27
CA SER A 54 -9.03 -31.00 -21.34
C SER A 54 -8.51 -31.40 -19.96
N LEU A 55 -9.02 -32.51 -19.42
CA LEU A 55 -8.58 -33.05 -18.13
C LEU A 55 -7.13 -33.52 -18.19
N VAL A 56 -6.70 -34.05 -19.33
CA VAL A 56 -5.34 -34.54 -19.55
C VAL A 56 -4.35 -33.38 -19.54
N ASP A 57 -4.65 -32.31 -20.29
CA ASP A 57 -3.77 -31.15 -20.39
C ASP A 57 -3.73 -30.37 -19.08
N ALA A 58 -4.88 -30.20 -18.40
CA ALA A 58 -4.93 -29.58 -17.09
C ALA A 58 -4.07 -30.33 -16.05
N LYS A 59 -4.15 -31.67 -16.03
CA LYS A 59 -3.32 -32.49 -15.16
C LYS A 59 -1.83 -32.33 -15.50
N ALA A 60 -1.48 -32.39 -16.78
CA ALA A 60 -0.09 -32.26 -17.23
C ALA A 60 0.49 -30.88 -16.86
N GLU A 61 -0.28 -29.82 -17.07
CA GLU A 61 0.08 -28.45 -16.67
C GLU A 61 0.30 -28.37 -15.16
N PHE A 62 -0.59 -28.96 -14.36
CA PHE A 62 -0.48 -28.93 -12.91
C PHE A 62 0.82 -29.58 -12.44
N ILE A 63 1.12 -30.78 -12.95
CA ILE A 63 2.34 -31.51 -12.62
C ILE A 63 3.57 -30.69 -13.04
N GLN A 64 3.61 -30.21 -14.28
CA GLN A 64 4.75 -29.49 -14.81
C GLN A 64 5.01 -28.17 -14.07
N ARG A 65 3.96 -27.50 -13.61
CA ARG A 65 4.07 -26.16 -13.05
C ARG A 65 4.19 -26.15 -11.53
N TYR A 66 3.36 -26.92 -10.84
CA TYR A 66 3.24 -26.87 -9.37
C TYR A 66 3.96 -28.02 -8.66
N LEU A 67 4.26 -29.12 -9.35
CA LEU A 67 4.97 -30.26 -8.78
C LEU A 67 6.42 -30.40 -9.29
N ALA A 68 6.89 -29.45 -10.11
CA ALA A 68 8.29 -29.40 -10.52
C ALA A 68 9.24 -29.06 -9.36
N ASP A 69 8.72 -28.44 -8.30
CA ASP A 69 9.42 -28.16 -7.05
C ASP A 69 8.55 -28.66 -5.89
N GLU A 70 9.02 -29.70 -5.20
CA GLU A 70 8.29 -30.33 -4.10
C GLU A 70 8.04 -29.36 -2.94
N THR A 71 8.84 -28.30 -2.78
CA THR A 71 8.65 -27.27 -1.74
C THR A 71 7.38 -26.44 -1.93
N LEU A 72 6.81 -26.44 -3.14
CA LEU A 72 5.58 -25.72 -3.45
C LEU A 72 4.33 -26.48 -3.03
N THR A 73 4.42 -27.78 -2.72
CA THR A 73 3.26 -28.61 -2.37
C THR A 73 2.54 -28.15 -1.10
N ASP A 74 3.30 -27.66 -0.10
CA ASP A 74 2.76 -27.06 1.12
C ASP A 74 2.09 -25.70 0.91
N ARG A 75 2.25 -25.12 -0.29
CA ARG A 75 1.63 -23.85 -0.70
C ARG A 75 0.35 -24.06 -1.51
N ILE A 76 -0.01 -25.30 -1.83
CA ILE A 76 -1.21 -25.66 -2.58
C ILE A 76 -2.26 -26.15 -1.59
N PHE A 77 -3.36 -25.41 -1.47
CA PHE A 77 -4.44 -25.69 -0.54
C PHE A 77 -5.67 -26.24 -1.28
N PHE A 78 -6.30 -27.25 -0.69
CA PHE A 78 -7.57 -27.81 -1.12
C PHE A 78 -8.59 -27.70 0.00
N ALA A 79 -9.78 -27.19 -0.32
CA ALA A 79 -10.95 -27.32 0.52
C ALA A 79 -11.63 -28.65 0.16
N VAL A 80 -11.86 -29.49 1.17
CA VAL A 80 -12.50 -30.81 1.02
C VAL A 80 -13.77 -30.89 1.85
N ASP A 81 -14.77 -31.62 1.37
CA ASP A 81 -15.98 -31.93 2.14
C ASP A 81 -15.77 -33.09 3.14
N ALA A 82 -16.84 -33.50 3.83
CA ALA A 82 -16.80 -34.53 4.87
C ALA A 82 -16.39 -35.91 4.31
N GLU A 83 -16.66 -36.15 3.03
CA GLU A 83 -16.29 -37.35 2.30
C GLU A 83 -14.85 -37.29 1.73
N GLY A 84 -14.18 -36.15 1.88
CA GLY A 84 -12.82 -35.91 1.40
C GLY A 84 -12.73 -35.49 -0.06
N ALA A 85 -13.86 -35.21 -0.73
CA ALA A 85 -13.88 -34.76 -2.11
C ALA A 85 -13.46 -33.28 -2.22
N VAL A 86 -12.67 -32.95 -3.23
CA VAL A 86 -12.18 -31.58 -3.44
C VAL A 86 -13.31 -30.67 -3.89
N ALA A 87 -13.61 -29.68 -3.06
CA ALA A 87 -14.62 -28.65 -3.29
C ALA A 87 -14.03 -27.31 -3.78
N GLY A 88 -12.72 -27.08 -3.61
CA GLY A 88 -12.04 -25.88 -4.09
C GLY A 88 -10.54 -25.91 -3.85
N THR A 89 -9.83 -24.93 -4.41
CA THR A 89 -8.37 -24.80 -4.31
C THR A 89 -7.93 -23.33 -4.24
N ALA A 90 -6.78 -23.09 -3.60
CA ALA A 90 -5.98 -21.87 -3.65
C ALA A 90 -4.50 -22.23 -3.50
N ILE A 91 -3.63 -21.45 -4.13
CA ILE A 91 -2.18 -21.64 -4.17
C ILE A 91 -1.52 -20.32 -3.74
N ALA A 92 -0.69 -20.38 -2.71
CA ALA A 92 0.18 -19.28 -2.32
C ALA A 92 1.47 -19.36 -3.15
N TRP A 93 1.41 -18.86 -4.37
CA TRP A 93 2.47 -19.02 -5.34
C TRP A 93 3.70 -18.15 -5.02
N GLU A 94 4.88 -18.77 -5.10
CA GLU A 94 6.18 -18.14 -5.00
C GLU A 94 7.06 -18.71 -6.11
N GLN A 95 7.74 -17.84 -6.87
CA GLN A 95 8.74 -18.27 -7.84
C GLN A 95 10.07 -17.65 -7.45
N ASP A 96 11.07 -18.46 -7.06
CA ASP A 96 12.42 -17.96 -6.88
C ASP A 96 13.52 -18.97 -7.27
N PRO A 97 14.26 -18.69 -8.36
CA PRO A 97 15.63 -19.18 -8.49
C PRO A 97 16.71 -18.06 -8.53
N ARG A 98 16.36 -16.77 -8.43
CA ARG A 98 17.24 -15.62 -8.74
C ARG A 98 17.04 -14.33 -7.89
N GLY A 99 16.24 -14.36 -6.82
CA GLY A 99 16.22 -13.32 -5.77
C GLY A 99 15.38 -12.06 -6.02
N ILE A 100 14.41 -12.07 -6.94
CA ILE A 100 13.42 -10.97 -7.05
C ILE A 100 12.01 -11.59 -6.94
N GLY A 101 11.71 -12.13 -5.75
CA GLY A 101 10.50 -12.89 -5.46
C GLY A 101 9.23 -12.07 -5.59
N THR A 102 8.43 -12.36 -6.62
CA THR A 102 7.06 -11.84 -6.74
C THR A 102 6.10 -12.93 -6.27
N ARG A 103 5.38 -12.68 -5.18
CA ARG A 103 4.41 -13.63 -4.61
C ARG A 103 3.03 -13.38 -5.18
N ALA A 104 2.27 -14.46 -5.33
CA ALA A 104 0.95 -14.35 -5.93
C ALA A 104 -0.08 -15.29 -5.31
N LEU A 105 -1.32 -14.80 -5.23
CA LEU A 105 -2.46 -15.65 -4.99
C LEU A 105 -2.89 -16.25 -6.35
N HIS A 106 -2.65 -17.54 -6.53
CA HIS A 106 -2.91 -18.29 -7.75
C HIS A 106 -3.54 -19.64 -7.39
N TRP A 107 -4.05 -20.46 -8.28
CA TRP A 107 -5.44 -20.23 -8.71
C TRP A 107 -6.41 -20.39 -7.55
N VAL A 108 -7.36 -19.47 -7.43
CA VAL A 108 -8.49 -19.63 -6.51
C VAL A 108 -9.70 -20.14 -7.29
N ALA A 109 -10.17 -21.34 -6.98
CA ALA A 109 -11.37 -21.90 -7.61
C ALA A 109 -12.24 -22.65 -6.60
N VAL A 110 -13.55 -22.63 -6.81
CA VAL A 110 -14.53 -23.39 -6.01
C VAL A 110 -15.49 -24.09 -6.97
N HIS A 111 -15.64 -25.39 -6.78
CA HIS A 111 -16.49 -26.24 -7.61
C HIS A 111 -17.93 -25.68 -7.62
N PRO A 112 -18.63 -25.63 -8.78
CA PRO A 112 -19.95 -25.00 -8.87
C PRO A 112 -20.97 -25.47 -7.83
N ALA A 113 -20.94 -26.76 -7.46
CA ALA A 113 -21.84 -27.34 -6.45
C ALA A 113 -21.59 -26.84 -5.00
N HIS A 114 -20.43 -26.22 -4.73
CA HIS A 114 -20.05 -25.76 -3.40
C HIS A 114 -19.85 -24.23 -3.34
N GLN A 115 -20.21 -23.49 -4.40
CA GLN A 115 -20.14 -22.03 -4.45
C GLN A 115 -21.13 -21.37 -3.47
N ARG A 116 -20.86 -20.10 -3.11
CA ARG A 116 -21.67 -19.29 -2.16
C ARG A 116 -21.71 -19.79 -0.72
N LYS A 117 -20.88 -20.78 -0.36
CA LYS A 117 -20.71 -21.25 1.03
C LYS A 117 -19.59 -20.53 1.80
N GLY A 118 -18.80 -19.69 1.14
CA GLY A 118 -17.66 -18.98 1.79
C GLY A 118 -16.30 -19.67 1.61
N LEU A 119 -16.24 -20.81 0.91
CA LEU A 119 -15.00 -21.56 0.68
C LEU A 119 -13.91 -20.74 -0.03
N GLY A 120 -14.26 -19.95 -1.04
CA GLY A 120 -13.29 -19.11 -1.76
C GLY A 120 -12.62 -18.08 -0.84
N LYS A 121 -13.39 -17.49 0.08
CA LYS A 121 -12.84 -16.58 1.10
C LYS A 121 -11.89 -17.32 2.04
N ALA A 122 -12.32 -18.47 2.57
CA ALA A 122 -11.50 -19.27 3.48
C ALA A 122 -10.17 -19.68 2.83
N LEU A 123 -10.20 -20.14 1.57
CA LEU A 123 -9.02 -20.51 0.78
C LEU A 123 -8.06 -19.32 0.58
N CYS A 124 -8.57 -18.15 0.17
CA CYS A 124 -7.75 -16.94 0.05
C CYS A 124 -7.12 -16.55 1.39
N GLN A 125 -7.89 -16.59 2.48
CA GLN A 125 -7.41 -16.25 3.82
C GLN A 125 -6.33 -17.22 4.30
N THR A 126 -6.42 -18.51 3.95
CA THR A 126 -5.38 -19.51 4.26
C THR A 126 -4.08 -19.18 3.53
N ALA A 127 -4.14 -18.90 2.23
CA ALA A 127 -2.97 -18.51 1.44
C ALA A 127 -2.34 -17.20 1.95
N LEU A 128 -3.14 -16.17 2.23
CA LEU A 128 -2.68 -14.90 2.78
C LEU A 128 -2.08 -15.05 4.19
N ARG A 129 -2.60 -15.95 5.01
CA ARG A 129 -2.01 -16.26 6.32
C ARG A 129 -0.63 -16.89 6.20
N LEU A 130 -0.38 -17.71 5.18
CA LEU A 130 0.95 -18.24 4.91
C LEU A 130 1.92 -17.09 4.60
N PHE A 131 1.60 -16.25 3.62
CA PHE A 131 2.42 -15.08 3.28
C PHE A 131 2.68 -14.17 4.49
N ARG A 132 1.68 -13.92 5.35
CA ARG A 132 1.86 -13.08 6.54
C ARG A 132 2.90 -13.62 7.54
N ARG A 133 3.15 -14.93 7.55
CA ARG A 133 4.13 -15.57 8.45
C ARG A 133 5.54 -15.57 7.89
N GLU A 134 5.70 -15.26 6.61
CA GLU A 134 6.96 -15.26 5.91
C GLU A 134 7.58 -13.86 5.89
N ASP A 135 8.90 -13.80 6.08
CA ASP A 135 9.64 -12.55 5.93
C ASP A 135 9.64 -12.08 4.48
N ASN A 136 9.50 -10.77 4.28
CA ASN A 136 9.47 -10.12 2.97
C ASN A 136 8.37 -10.60 2.01
N ALA A 137 7.28 -11.20 2.51
CA ALA A 137 6.20 -11.76 1.68
C ALA A 137 5.37 -10.77 0.86
N LEU A 138 5.61 -9.47 1.04
CA LEU A 138 4.86 -8.40 0.40
C LEU A 138 5.71 -7.74 -0.71
N PRO A 139 5.07 -7.24 -1.78
CA PRO A 139 3.63 -7.31 -2.05
C PRO A 139 3.16 -8.67 -2.59
N VAL A 140 1.87 -8.99 -2.38
CA VAL A 140 1.21 -10.16 -2.99
C VAL A 140 0.36 -9.70 -4.17
N TYR A 141 0.59 -10.29 -5.34
CA TYR A 141 -0.17 -9.99 -6.55
C TYR A 141 -1.28 -11.01 -6.82
N LEU A 142 -2.26 -10.63 -7.62
CA LEU A 142 -3.11 -11.58 -8.33
C LEU A 142 -3.50 -11.02 -9.69
N HIS A 143 -3.80 -11.92 -10.60
CA HIS A 143 -4.37 -11.64 -11.91
C HIS A 143 -5.82 -12.13 -11.94
N THR A 144 -6.70 -11.35 -12.58
CA THR A 144 -8.11 -11.67 -12.72
C THR A 144 -8.71 -10.98 -13.94
N GLN A 145 -10.03 -11.07 -14.14
CA GLN A 145 -10.76 -10.57 -15.30
C GLN A 145 -12.14 -10.01 -14.91
N PRO A 146 -12.77 -9.15 -15.74
CA PRO A 146 -14.10 -8.61 -15.48
C PRO A 146 -15.18 -9.66 -15.25
N TRP A 147 -15.13 -10.82 -15.92
CA TRP A 147 -16.09 -11.90 -15.71
C TRP A 147 -16.03 -12.51 -14.31
N SER A 148 -14.94 -12.26 -13.58
CA SER A 148 -14.71 -12.66 -12.20
C SER A 148 -15.04 -11.53 -11.22
N TRP A 149 -15.93 -10.58 -11.57
CA TRP A 149 -16.26 -9.40 -10.75
C TRP A 149 -16.65 -9.71 -9.30
N LYS A 150 -17.29 -10.87 -9.04
CA LYS A 150 -17.60 -11.32 -7.67
C LYS A 150 -16.33 -11.63 -6.87
N ALA A 151 -15.33 -12.23 -7.53
CA ALA A 151 -14.02 -12.47 -6.95
C ALA A 151 -13.26 -11.16 -6.74
N ILE A 152 -13.34 -10.19 -7.67
CA ILE A 152 -12.76 -8.85 -7.48
C ILE A 152 -13.28 -8.21 -6.18
N LEU A 153 -14.60 -8.20 -5.95
CA LEU A 153 -15.16 -7.67 -4.70
C LEU A 153 -14.69 -8.43 -3.45
N LEU A 154 -14.51 -9.74 -3.56
CA LEU A 154 -13.92 -10.56 -2.49
C LEU A 154 -12.46 -10.14 -2.22
N TYR A 155 -11.64 -10.01 -3.25
CA TYR A 155 -10.24 -9.62 -3.13
C TYR A 155 -10.09 -8.22 -2.53
N ILE A 156 -10.94 -7.27 -2.93
CA ILE A 156 -11.04 -5.94 -2.30
C ILE A 156 -11.29 -6.06 -0.80
N SER A 157 -12.23 -6.92 -0.39
CA SER A 157 -12.52 -7.15 1.04
C SER A 157 -11.37 -7.81 1.82
N LEU A 158 -10.41 -8.41 1.12
CA LEU A 158 -9.23 -9.06 1.68
C LEU A 158 -7.98 -8.15 1.67
N GLY A 159 -8.11 -6.91 1.22
CA GLY A 159 -7.03 -5.91 1.22
C GLY A 159 -6.29 -5.77 -0.10
N PHE A 160 -6.73 -6.44 -1.18
CA PHE A 160 -6.19 -6.17 -2.51
C PHE A 160 -6.72 -4.85 -3.05
N GLN A 161 -5.87 -4.15 -3.79
CA GLN A 161 -6.18 -2.96 -4.55
C GLN A 161 -6.06 -3.25 -6.04
N LEU A 162 -7.06 -2.83 -6.82
CA LEU A 162 -6.96 -2.80 -8.27
C LEU A 162 -5.76 -1.94 -8.68
N GLN A 163 -4.88 -2.49 -9.52
CA GLN A 163 -3.70 -1.79 -10.00
C GLN A 163 -3.94 -1.36 -11.43
N PRO A 164 -3.92 -0.05 -11.71
CA PRO A 164 -4.12 0.46 -13.05
C PRO A 164 -3.04 0.09 -14.05
N GLN A 165 -1.83 -0.18 -13.54
CA GLN A 165 -0.62 -0.25 -14.36
C GLN A 165 0.39 -1.29 -13.95
N ASP A 166 0.26 -1.88 -12.76
CA ASP A 166 1.15 -2.98 -12.41
C ASP A 166 1.00 -4.06 -13.47
N THR A 167 2.13 -4.53 -13.99
CA THR A 167 2.20 -5.73 -14.81
C THR A 167 2.64 -6.87 -13.92
N PHE A 168 2.07 -8.05 -14.12
CA PHE A 168 2.39 -9.23 -13.33
C PHE A 168 2.52 -10.42 -14.29
N TYR A 169 3.55 -11.23 -14.13
CA TYR A 169 3.71 -12.51 -14.85
C TYR A 169 3.61 -12.45 -16.38
N GLY A 170 4.01 -11.32 -16.99
CA GLY A 170 3.91 -11.09 -18.42
C GLY A 170 2.49 -10.79 -18.93
N TYR A 171 1.51 -10.67 -18.04
CA TYR A 171 0.19 -10.16 -18.39
C TYR A 171 0.27 -8.66 -18.69
N GLU A 172 -0.18 -8.27 -19.87
CA GLU A 172 -0.51 -6.88 -20.19
C GLU A 172 -1.73 -6.47 -19.37
N ASN A 173 -1.62 -5.42 -18.57
CA ASN A 173 -2.72 -4.92 -17.76
C ASN A 173 -3.68 -4.08 -18.61
N GLN A 174 -4.94 -4.50 -18.69
CA GLN A 174 -5.97 -3.88 -19.52
C GLN A 174 -7.01 -3.18 -18.64
N TYR A 175 -6.54 -2.51 -17.58
CA TYR A 175 -7.35 -1.92 -16.53
C TYR A 175 -8.46 -1.00 -17.07
N VAL A 176 -8.18 -0.12 -18.02
CA VAL A 176 -9.19 0.85 -18.54
C VAL A 176 -10.36 0.13 -19.21
N GLN A 177 -10.07 -0.82 -20.09
CA GLN A 177 -11.08 -1.62 -20.79
C GLN A 177 -11.84 -2.51 -19.80
N ALA A 178 -11.14 -3.07 -18.83
CA ALA A 178 -11.72 -3.87 -17.76
C ALA A 178 -12.69 -3.06 -16.89
N MET A 179 -12.30 -1.86 -16.44
CA MET A 179 -13.15 -0.99 -15.62
C MET A 179 -14.39 -0.51 -16.39
N LYS A 180 -14.24 -0.15 -17.67
CA LYS A 180 -15.39 0.16 -18.54
C LYS A 180 -16.36 -1.02 -18.64
N THR A 181 -15.82 -2.23 -18.76
CA THR A 181 -16.63 -3.47 -18.79
C THR A 181 -17.34 -3.68 -17.44
N LEU A 182 -16.61 -3.56 -16.33
CA LEU A 182 -17.15 -3.70 -14.97
C LEU A 182 -18.29 -2.71 -14.72
N LYS A 183 -18.13 -1.44 -15.11
CA LYS A 183 -19.16 -0.39 -15.01
C LYS A 183 -20.48 -0.77 -15.67
N ALA A 184 -20.44 -1.55 -16.75
CA ALA A 184 -21.63 -1.96 -17.49
C ALA A 184 -22.35 -3.18 -16.87
N ILE A 185 -21.67 -3.97 -16.03
CA ILE A 185 -22.19 -5.27 -15.55
C ILE A 185 -22.46 -5.33 -14.04
N VAL A 186 -21.88 -4.43 -13.24
CA VAL A 186 -22.09 -4.36 -11.79
C VAL A 186 -23.01 -3.19 -11.41
N THR A 187 -23.56 -3.22 -10.20
CA THR A 187 -24.36 -2.10 -9.68
C THR A 187 -23.52 -0.83 -9.47
N PRO A 188 -24.10 0.38 -9.51
CA PRO A 188 -23.38 1.63 -9.25
C PRO A 188 -22.59 1.62 -7.94
N GLU A 189 -23.16 1.06 -6.86
CA GLU A 189 -22.50 0.97 -5.56
C GLU A 189 -21.29 0.02 -5.58
N GLN A 190 -21.40 -1.10 -6.30
CA GLN A 190 -20.28 -2.03 -6.48
C GLN A 190 -19.17 -1.41 -7.34
N TYR A 191 -19.54 -0.68 -8.39
CA TYR A 191 -18.56 -0.01 -9.25
C TYR A 191 -17.83 1.10 -8.49
N ALA A 192 -18.55 1.95 -7.75
CA ALA A 192 -17.95 2.99 -6.91
C ALA A 192 -16.97 2.41 -5.89
N LYS A 193 -17.28 1.23 -5.31
CA LYS A 193 -16.36 0.52 -4.41
C LYS A 193 -15.09 0.04 -5.13
N MET A 194 -15.19 -0.42 -6.37
CA MET A 194 -14.02 -0.83 -7.17
C MET A 194 -13.17 0.38 -7.55
N GLU A 195 -13.80 1.46 -8.03
CA GLU A 195 -13.12 2.70 -8.42
C GLU A 195 -12.39 3.34 -7.23
N ALA A 196 -13.04 3.41 -6.06
CA ALA A 196 -12.40 3.91 -4.83
C ALA A 196 -11.29 2.98 -4.29
N ASN A 197 -11.27 1.70 -4.69
CA ASN A 197 -10.24 0.74 -4.31
C ASN A 197 -9.02 0.78 -5.24
N SER A 198 -9.18 1.28 -6.47
CA SER A 198 -8.09 1.36 -7.42
C SER A 198 -6.97 2.25 -6.91
N ALA A 199 -5.73 1.75 -7.00
CA ALA A 199 -4.55 2.59 -6.86
C ALA A 199 -4.66 3.74 -7.87
N PHE A 200 -4.17 4.93 -7.47
CA PHE A 200 -4.39 6.21 -8.15
C PHE A 200 -4.48 6.12 -9.69
N VAL A 201 -5.63 6.51 -10.26
CA VAL A 201 -5.75 7.01 -11.64
C VAL A 201 -6.60 8.26 -11.58
N ALA A 202 -6.04 9.40 -11.98
CA ALA A 202 -6.87 10.54 -12.35
C ALA A 202 -7.49 10.25 -13.71
N ALA A 203 -8.52 9.39 -13.76
CA ALA A 203 -9.07 8.86 -15.01
C ALA A 203 -9.71 9.93 -15.93
N ASP A 204 -9.99 11.13 -15.41
CA ASP A 204 -10.67 12.21 -16.13
C ASP A 204 -9.85 13.51 -16.25
N PHE A 205 -8.55 13.50 -15.94
CA PHE A 205 -7.69 14.69 -16.09
C PHE A 205 -6.91 14.63 -17.41
N ASP A 206 -7.07 15.64 -18.27
CA ASP A 206 -6.29 15.82 -19.49
C ASP A 206 -5.04 16.69 -19.23
N PRO A 207 -3.81 16.14 -19.27
CA PRO A 207 -2.56 16.91 -19.15
C PRO A 207 -2.45 18.07 -20.16
N ALA A 208 -3.07 17.95 -21.34
CA ALA A 208 -3.03 18.99 -22.36
C ALA A 208 -3.80 20.26 -21.97
N SER A 209 -4.65 20.19 -20.94
CA SER A 209 -5.39 21.35 -20.42
C SER A 209 -4.51 22.36 -19.66
N LEU A 210 -3.29 21.99 -19.28
CA LEU A 210 -2.34 22.86 -18.58
C LEU A 210 -1.59 23.79 -19.54
N LYS A 211 -1.03 24.88 -19.00
CA LYS A 211 -0.20 25.82 -19.76
C LYS A 211 1.26 25.37 -19.73
N TRP A 212 1.69 24.86 -20.87
CA TRP A 212 3.09 24.46 -21.10
C TRP A 212 3.88 25.65 -21.65
N ASN A 213 5.13 25.80 -21.24
CA ASN A 213 6.01 26.82 -21.82
C ASN A 213 6.39 26.49 -23.28
N GLU A 214 7.14 27.37 -23.93
CA GLU A 214 7.57 27.20 -25.33
C GLU A 214 8.36 25.90 -25.60
N ALA A 215 8.99 25.33 -24.57
CA ALA A 215 9.71 24.06 -24.65
C ALA A 215 8.81 22.83 -24.37
N GLY A 216 7.50 23.03 -24.19
CA GLY A 216 6.56 21.96 -23.84
C GLY A 216 6.71 21.47 -22.40
N LEU A 217 7.20 22.33 -21.49
CA LEU A 217 7.49 21.99 -20.10
C LEU A 217 6.68 22.81 -19.11
N ILE A 218 6.42 22.22 -17.95
CA ILE A 218 5.77 22.85 -16.79
C ILE A 218 6.63 22.64 -15.53
N PRO A 219 6.80 23.64 -14.65
CA PRO A 219 7.41 23.44 -13.35
C PRO A 219 6.53 22.55 -12.46
N ALA A 220 7.16 21.58 -11.82
CA ALA A 220 6.54 20.68 -10.86
C ALA A 220 7.28 20.76 -9.52
N ILE A 221 6.57 21.19 -8.49
CA ILE A 221 7.04 21.30 -7.11
C ILE A 221 6.67 20.00 -6.39
N ALA A 222 7.66 19.26 -5.93
CA ALA A 222 7.45 18.14 -5.03
C ALA A 222 7.49 18.62 -3.58
N GLN A 223 6.42 18.36 -2.84
CA GLN A 223 6.27 18.69 -1.44
C GLN A 223 6.02 17.40 -0.64
N ASP A 224 6.65 17.26 0.51
CA ASP A 224 6.35 16.15 1.42
C ASP A 224 4.91 16.24 1.90
N ALA A 225 4.12 15.18 1.66
CA ALA A 225 2.70 15.16 1.99
C ALA A 225 2.43 15.17 3.50
N SER A 226 3.40 14.77 4.33
CA SER A 226 3.28 14.73 5.78
C SER A 226 3.72 16.03 6.46
N THR A 227 4.85 16.60 6.02
CA THR A 227 5.44 17.77 6.69
C THR A 227 5.15 19.09 5.98
N GLY A 228 4.67 19.06 4.73
CA GLY A 228 4.51 20.25 3.90
C GLY A 228 5.84 20.88 3.43
N GLU A 229 6.99 20.22 3.69
CA GLU A 229 8.29 20.73 3.27
C GLU A 229 8.44 20.61 1.75
N VAL A 230 8.89 21.69 1.09
CA VAL A 230 9.24 21.64 -0.33
C VAL A 230 10.53 20.84 -0.50
N LEU A 231 10.44 19.73 -1.22
CA LEU A 231 11.53 18.79 -1.43
C LEU A 231 12.40 19.18 -2.63
N MET A 232 11.76 19.52 -3.75
CA MET A 232 12.46 19.89 -4.98
C MET A 232 11.52 20.56 -5.98
N LEU A 233 12.13 21.27 -6.94
CA LEU A 233 11.49 21.67 -8.18
C LEU A 233 12.13 20.88 -9.33
N ALA A 234 11.30 20.35 -10.22
CA ALA A 234 11.72 19.76 -11.48
C ALA A 234 10.79 20.19 -12.61
N TRP A 235 11.11 19.78 -13.83
CA TRP A 235 10.30 20.03 -15.00
C TRP A 235 9.57 18.75 -15.38
N MET A 236 8.33 18.89 -15.82
CA MET A 236 7.57 17.83 -16.46
C MET A 236 7.26 18.27 -17.90
N ASN A 237 7.24 17.33 -18.83
CA ASN A 237 6.48 17.45 -20.08
C ASN A 237 5.15 16.66 -19.96
N GLN A 238 4.28 16.76 -20.96
CA GLN A 238 2.99 16.04 -20.98
C GLN A 238 3.16 14.54 -20.70
N GLU A 239 4.18 13.92 -21.30
CA GLU A 239 4.45 12.49 -21.13
C GLU A 239 4.87 12.12 -19.70
N SER A 240 5.75 12.90 -19.08
CA SER A 240 6.16 12.67 -17.69
C SER A 240 5.01 12.89 -16.71
N LEU A 241 4.09 13.82 -16.99
CA LEU A 241 2.89 14.04 -16.18
C LEU A 241 1.91 12.87 -16.36
N ARG A 242 1.67 12.44 -17.60
CA ARG A 242 0.91 11.25 -17.91
C ARG A 242 1.45 10.05 -17.14
N LEU A 243 2.75 9.76 -17.28
CA LEU A 243 3.43 8.67 -16.56
C LEU A 243 3.40 8.80 -15.04
N THR A 244 3.32 10.01 -14.50
CA THR A 244 3.20 10.24 -13.05
C THR A 244 1.80 9.94 -12.54
N LEU A 245 0.79 10.49 -13.21
CA LEU A 245 -0.63 10.24 -12.92
C LEU A 245 -1.00 8.79 -13.15
N GLU A 246 -0.37 8.19 -14.13
CA GLU A 246 -0.40 6.77 -14.36
C GLU A 246 0.30 6.09 -13.17
N SER A 247 1.63 6.12 -13.08
CA SER A 247 2.34 5.17 -12.21
C SER A 247 2.09 5.39 -10.72
N GLY A 248 1.54 6.54 -10.33
CA GLY A 248 1.45 6.98 -8.95
C GLY A 248 2.83 7.32 -8.37
N PHE A 249 3.86 7.45 -9.21
CA PHE A 249 5.21 7.83 -8.81
C PHE A 249 5.72 8.97 -9.67
N ALA A 250 6.41 9.92 -9.04
CA ALA A 250 6.91 11.11 -9.72
C ALA A 250 7.90 10.74 -10.84
N THR A 251 7.54 11.12 -12.05
CA THR A 251 8.36 11.05 -13.26
C THR A 251 8.58 12.45 -13.77
N TYR A 252 9.84 12.79 -14.01
CA TYR A 252 10.26 14.13 -14.45
C TYR A 252 10.87 14.09 -15.83
N TYR A 253 10.98 15.26 -16.47
CA TYR A 253 11.73 15.47 -17.69
C TYR A 253 13.04 16.22 -17.38
N SER A 254 14.17 15.58 -17.66
CA SER A 254 15.49 16.21 -17.52
C SER A 254 15.77 17.10 -18.71
N ARG A 255 15.81 18.43 -18.50
CA ARG A 255 16.14 19.40 -19.55
C ARG A 255 17.54 19.19 -20.15
N SER A 256 18.51 18.80 -19.32
CA SER A 256 19.90 18.62 -19.75
C SER A 256 20.12 17.30 -20.49
N ARG A 257 19.44 16.22 -20.08
CA ARG A 257 19.55 14.90 -20.72
C ARG A 257 18.50 14.67 -21.81
N GLN A 258 17.52 15.57 -21.92
CA GLN A 258 16.38 15.46 -22.83
C GLN A 258 15.66 14.10 -22.74
N GLN A 259 15.49 13.60 -21.52
CA GLN A 259 14.91 12.28 -21.28
C GLN A 259 13.99 12.30 -20.05
N LEU A 260 13.07 11.35 -20.04
CA LEU A 260 12.25 11.02 -18.88
C LEU A 260 13.11 10.37 -17.79
N TRP A 261 12.78 10.62 -16.54
CA TRP A 261 13.42 9.97 -15.40
C TRP A 261 12.40 9.80 -14.27
N ARG A 262 12.21 8.56 -13.82
CA ARG A 262 11.40 8.26 -12.66
C ARG A 262 12.22 8.45 -11.38
N LYS A 263 11.74 9.27 -10.45
CA LYS A 263 12.49 9.57 -9.22
C LYS A 263 12.72 8.30 -8.41
N GLY A 264 13.99 8.02 -8.13
CA GLY A 264 14.40 6.87 -7.34
C GLY A 264 14.62 5.58 -8.12
N GLU A 265 14.45 5.57 -9.44
CA GLU A 265 14.65 4.35 -10.27
C GLU A 265 16.05 3.75 -10.12
N THR A 266 17.09 4.59 -10.00
CA THR A 266 18.47 4.12 -9.77
C THR A 266 18.86 4.06 -8.30
N SER A 267 18.35 4.98 -7.46
CA SER A 267 18.81 5.14 -6.07
C SER A 267 17.91 4.50 -5.01
N GLY A 268 16.72 4.01 -5.40
CA GLY A 268 15.66 3.58 -4.48
C GLY A 268 14.94 4.72 -3.74
N HIS A 269 15.34 5.98 -3.93
CA HIS A 269 14.74 7.13 -3.23
C HIS A 269 13.52 7.66 -3.99
N THR A 270 12.41 6.94 -3.88
CA THR A 270 11.20 7.15 -4.67
C THR A 270 10.31 8.27 -4.11
N GLN A 271 9.41 8.76 -4.97
CA GLN A 271 8.38 9.73 -4.62
C GLN A 271 7.03 9.18 -5.05
N ARG A 272 6.22 8.72 -4.09
CA ARG A 272 4.88 8.21 -4.34
C ARG A 272 3.89 9.37 -4.29
N LEU A 273 3.13 9.58 -5.36
CA LEU A 273 2.14 10.65 -5.46
C LEU A 273 0.97 10.38 -4.49
N ILE A 274 0.65 11.37 -3.65
CA ILE A 274 -0.50 11.37 -2.73
C ILE A 274 -1.59 12.29 -3.25
N ARG A 275 -1.21 13.45 -3.76
CA ARG A 275 -2.11 14.43 -4.36
C ARG A 275 -1.35 15.24 -5.41
N LEU A 276 -2.05 15.55 -6.50
CA LEU A 276 -1.59 16.50 -7.50
C LEU A 276 -2.60 17.64 -7.57
N SER A 277 -2.10 18.87 -7.64
CA SER A 277 -2.86 20.08 -7.92
C SER A 277 -2.05 20.98 -8.86
N TYR A 278 -2.72 21.83 -9.60
CA TYR A 278 -2.10 22.93 -10.35
C TYR A 278 -2.57 24.27 -9.77
N ASP A 279 -1.85 25.34 -10.05
CA ASP A 279 -2.17 26.69 -9.56
C ASP A 279 -3.35 27.33 -10.33
N CYS A 280 -3.66 28.59 -10.01
CA CYS A 280 -4.89 29.23 -10.46
C CYS A 280 -4.92 29.55 -11.96
N ASP A 281 -3.77 29.70 -12.60
CA ASP A 281 -3.62 29.93 -14.02
C ASP A 281 -3.06 28.70 -14.78
N GLY A 282 -2.72 27.63 -14.06
CA GLY A 282 -2.46 26.30 -14.62
C GLY A 282 -1.09 26.15 -15.25
N ASP A 283 -0.12 26.96 -14.84
CA ASP A 283 1.26 26.94 -15.34
C ASP A 283 2.28 26.38 -14.33
N ALA A 284 1.83 25.96 -13.14
CA ALA A 284 2.64 25.19 -12.21
C ALA A 284 1.88 24.02 -11.57
N ILE A 285 2.62 22.94 -11.28
CA ILE A 285 2.10 21.75 -10.59
C ILE A 285 2.67 21.68 -9.18
N LEU A 286 1.82 21.39 -8.21
CA LEU A 286 2.18 20.94 -6.87
C LEU A 286 1.87 19.45 -6.74
N MET A 287 2.91 18.64 -6.54
CA MET A 287 2.81 17.23 -6.20
C MET A 287 3.10 17.05 -4.72
N GLN A 288 2.10 16.63 -3.97
CA GLN A 288 2.28 16.16 -2.60
C GLN A 288 2.63 14.68 -2.66
N VAL A 289 3.82 14.34 -2.17
CA VAL A 289 4.41 13.01 -2.31
C VAL A 289 4.80 12.43 -0.96
N GLU A 290 4.69 11.11 -0.83
CA GLU A 290 5.40 10.36 0.21
C GLU A 290 6.80 10.07 -0.30
N GLN A 291 7.81 10.64 0.37
CA GLN A 291 9.21 10.54 0.00
C GLN A 291 9.88 9.38 0.73
N ILE A 292 10.48 8.45 -0.03
CA ILE A 292 11.34 7.39 0.51
C ILE A 292 12.80 7.80 0.33
N GLY A 293 13.59 7.78 1.41
CA GLY A 293 14.98 8.24 1.40
C GLY A 293 15.13 9.74 1.09
N PRO A 294 16.37 10.26 0.93
CA PRO A 294 16.59 11.66 0.61
C PRO A 294 16.07 12.03 -0.78
N ALA A 295 15.41 13.20 -0.89
CA ALA A 295 14.96 13.70 -2.19
C ALA A 295 16.16 14.19 -3.02
N CYS A 296 17.19 14.76 -2.37
CA CYS A 296 18.35 15.31 -3.03
C CYS A 296 19.43 14.26 -3.32
N HIS A 297 20.11 14.40 -4.46
CA HIS A 297 21.24 13.55 -4.85
C HIS A 297 22.48 13.69 -3.94
N THR A 298 22.54 14.74 -3.13
CA THR A 298 23.59 14.97 -2.11
C THR A 298 23.32 14.21 -0.80
N GLY A 299 22.23 13.44 -0.73
CA GLY A 299 21.79 12.75 0.49
C GLY A 299 21.01 13.63 1.46
N LYS A 300 20.72 14.88 1.09
CA LYS A 300 19.87 15.80 1.90
C LYS A 300 18.39 15.55 1.66
N LYS A 301 17.56 15.87 2.67
CA LYS A 301 16.11 15.70 2.63
C LYS A 301 15.46 16.53 1.52
N THR A 302 15.83 17.81 1.41
CA THR A 302 15.37 18.76 0.39
C THR A 302 16.54 19.24 -0.47
N CYS A 303 16.28 19.62 -1.72
CA CYS A 303 17.22 20.35 -2.58
C CYS A 303 17.46 21.78 -2.09
N PHE A 304 16.57 22.36 -1.29
CA PHE A 304 16.64 23.74 -0.80
C PHE A 304 17.39 23.85 0.53
N HIS A 305 18.52 23.14 0.67
CA HIS A 305 19.26 23.00 1.92
C HIS A 305 20.40 24.04 2.12
N ASN A 306 20.53 25.03 1.24
CA ASN A 306 21.57 26.05 1.28
C ASN A 306 20.93 27.44 1.49
N PRO A 307 20.77 27.90 2.73
CA PRO A 307 20.16 29.20 2.99
C PRO A 307 21.10 30.35 2.58
N VAL A 308 20.55 31.38 1.94
CA VAL A 308 21.25 32.65 1.66
C VAL A 308 20.95 33.69 2.74
N VAL A 309 19.74 33.66 3.27
CA VAL A 309 19.30 34.41 4.44
C VAL A 309 18.85 33.40 5.47
N ASP A 310 19.56 33.35 6.59
CA ASP A 310 19.23 32.48 7.71
C ASP A 310 18.46 33.30 8.76
N GLY A 311 17.22 33.62 8.41
CA GLY A 311 16.29 34.29 9.31
C GLY A 311 15.67 33.29 10.28
N ALA A 312 15.35 33.73 11.50
CA ALA A 312 14.58 32.92 12.43
C ALA A 312 13.20 32.62 11.82
N MET A 313 13.00 31.38 11.38
CA MET A 313 11.70 30.91 10.91
C MET A 313 10.75 30.85 12.11
N PRO A 314 9.47 31.24 11.95
CA PRO A 314 8.48 31.06 12.99
C PRO A 314 8.34 29.57 13.32
N ALA A 315 8.12 29.26 14.59
CA ALA A 315 7.80 27.90 15.01
C ALA A 315 6.49 27.46 14.34
N THR A 316 6.47 26.22 13.86
CA THR A 316 5.27 25.59 13.28
C THR A 316 5.02 24.26 13.97
N ALA A 317 3.86 23.66 13.72
CA ALA A 317 3.54 22.31 14.21
C ALA A 317 4.58 21.25 13.79
N GLY A 318 5.36 21.50 12.72
CA GLY A 318 6.47 20.64 12.27
C GLY A 318 7.59 20.47 13.31
N ILE A 319 7.60 21.26 14.40
CA ILE A 319 8.50 21.03 15.54
C ILE A 319 8.30 19.62 16.15
N MET A 320 7.09 19.06 16.06
CA MET A 320 6.81 17.72 16.59
C MET A 320 7.59 16.63 15.86
N ASP A 321 7.75 16.73 14.54
CA ASP A 321 8.57 15.80 13.76
C ASP A 321 10.04 15.86 14.19
N VAL A 322 10.54 17.06 14.52
CA VAL A 322 11.91 17.27 15.03
C VAL A 322 12.07 16.66 16.42
N ILE A 323 11.07 16.82 17.29
CA ILE A 323 11.05 16.22 18.63
C ILE A 323 11.05 14.70 18.52
N GLU A 324 10.21 14.10 17.67
CA GLU A 324 10.20 12.65 17.42
C GLU A 324 11.53 12.12 16.93
N ALA A 325 12.10 12.76 15.90
CA ALA A 325 13.40 12.37 15.36
C ALA A 325 14.50 12.48 16.42
N THR A 326 14.46 13.52 17.26
CA THR A 326 15.40 13.70 18.37
C THR A 326 15.24 12.62 19.45
N ILE A 327 14.01 12.25 19.80
CA ILE A 327 13.74 11.19 20.78
C ILE A 327 14.24 9.84 20.25
N ALA A 328 13.92 9.52 18.99
CA ALA A 328 14.38 8.30 18.32
C ALA A 328 15.92 8.24 18.23
N ASP A 329 16.57 9.37 17.87
CA ASP A 329 18.03 9.47 17.86
C ASP A 329 18.61 9.26 19.27
N ARG A 330 18.03 9.86 20.31
CA ARG A 330 18.52 9.65 21.69
C ARG A 330 18.33 8.23 22.18
N ALA A 331 17.27 7.54 21.75
CA ALA A 331 17.04 6.14 22.07
C ALA A 331 18.07 5.23 21.37
N ALA A 332 18.37 5.48 20.09
CA ALA A 332 19.31 4.69 19.30
C ALA A 332 20.79 5.03 19.60
N ASN A 333 21.07 6.31 19.87
CA ASN A 333 22.40 6.89 20.11
C ASN A 333 22.38 7.66 21.45
N PRO A 334 22.46 6.96 22.60
CA PRO A 334 22.38 7.59 23.92
C PRO A 334 23.42 8.68 24.11
N LYS A 335 22.99 9.84 24.61
CA LYS A 335 23.86 10.97 24.90
C LYS A 335 23.91 11.21 26.41
N PRO A 336 25.07 11.07 27.07
CA PRO A 336 25.21 11.34 28.50
C PRO A 336 24.67 12.72 28.89
N GLY A 337 23.87 12.77 29.96
CA GLY A 337 23.23 14.00 30.45
C GLY A 337 21.98 14.45 29.70
N SER A 338 21.52 13.71 28.69
CA SER A 338 20.25 14.03 28.01
C SER A 338 19.05 13.73 28.91
N TYR A 339 18.13 14.70 29.01
CA TYR A 339 16.87 14.52 29.72
C TYR A 339 15.99 13.41 29.12
N THR A 340 15.96 13.29 27.79
CA THR A 340 15.27 12.18 27.10
C THR A 340 15.80 10.83 27.56
N ASN A 341 17.14 10.65 27.59
CA ASN A 341 17.74 9.40 28.05
C ASN A 341 17.39 9.12 29.53
N TYR A 342 17.43 10.13 30.39
CA TYR A 342 16.99 9.98 31.79
C TYR A 342 15.54 9.47 31.92
N LEU A 343 14.61 10.03 31.13
CA LEU A 343 13.22 9.60 31.14
C LEU A 343 13.06 8.15 30.65
N LEU A 344 13.72 7.81 29.54
CA LEU A 344 13.70 6.46 28.97
C LEU A 344 14.31 5.42 29.93
N ASP A 345 15.43 5.75 30.59
CA ASP A 345 16.10 4.89 31.56
C ASP A 345 15.26 4.64 32.81
N LYS A 346 14.47 5.64 33.25
CA LYS A 346 13.53 5.50 34.38
C LYS A 346 12.25 4.76 34.01
N GLY A 347 11.94 4.66 32.72
CA GLY A 347 10.82 3.87 32.21
C GLY A 347 9.45 4.52 32.37
N ALA A 348 8.42 3.74 31.98
CA ALA A 348 7.05 4.21 31.78
C ALA A 348 6.43 4.90 33.01
N GLU A 349 6.70 4.42 34.23
CA GLU A 349 6.14 5.03 35.45
C GLU A 349 6.57 6.49 35.61
N LYS A 350 7.87 6.79 35.42
CA LYS A 350 8.39 8.15 35.52
C LYS A 350 7.85 9.04 34.40
N ILE A 351 7.77 8.51 33.18
CA ILE A 351 7.24 9.23 32.01
C ILE A 351 5.76 9.58 32.23
N CYS A 352 4.93 8.61 32.60
CA CYS A 352 3.50 8.82 32.89
C CYS A 352 3.29 9.82 34.03
N LYS A 353 4.13 9.78 35.07
CA LYS A 353 4.09 10.78 36.15
C LYS A 353 4.31 12.19 35.62
N LYS A 354 5.32 12.39 34.76
CA LYS A 354 5.56 13.70 34.12
C LYS A 354 4.37 14.14 33.28
N VAL A 355 3.81 13.28 32.43
CA VAL A 355 2.61 13.60 31.65
C VAL A 355 1.45 14.08 32.54
N GLY A 356 1.21 13.43 33.68
CA GLY A 356 0.17 13.83 34.63
C GLY A 356 0.47 15.16 35.35
N GLU A 357 1.73 15.41 35.71
CA GLU A 357 2.20 16.68 36.29
C GLU A 357 1.95 17.84 35.31
N GLU A 358 2.49 17.76 34.08
CA GLU A 358 2.37 18.83 33.08
C GLU A 358 0.91 19.08 32.67
N ALA A 359 0.08 18.03 32.61
CA ALA A 359 -1.35 18.18 32.35
C ALA A 359 -2.05 18.97 33.47
N THR A 360 -1.66 18.74 34.72
CA THR A 360 -2.21 19.46 35.88
C THR A 360 -1.72 20.91 35.89
N GLU A 361 -0.43 21.13 35.59
CA GLU A 361 0.17 22.47 35.52
C GLU A 361 -0.45 23.30 34.38
N THR A 362 -0.68 22.70 33.21
CA THR A 362 -1.42 23.30 32.09
C THR A 362 -2.81 23.79 32.54
N VAL A 363 -3.57 22.96 33.26
CA VAL A 363 -4.90 23.33 33.78
C VAL A 363 -4.79 24.48 34.79
N ILE A 364 -3.80 24.45 35.69
CA ILE A 364 -3.58 25.49 36.68
C ILE A 364 -3.22 26.82 36.01
N ALA A 365 -2.33 26.82 35.02
CA ALA A 365 -1.95 28.02 34.27
C ALA A 365 -3.15 28.65 33.57
N ALA A 366 -4.00 27.83 32.95
CA ALA A 366 -5.25 28.29 32.34
C ALA A 366 -6.21 28.94 33.36
N ILE A 367 -6.40 28.31 34.53
CA ILE A 367 -7.26 28.86 35.60
C ILE A 367 -6.73 30.21 36.12
N LYS A 368 -5.41 30.37 36.20
CA LYS A 368 -4.76 31.61 36.65
C LYS A 368 -4.79 32.72 35.59
N GLY A 369 -5.18 32.43 34.35
CA GLY A 369 -5.10 33.37 33.24
C GLY A 369 -3.65 33.71 32.85
N ASP A 370 -2.70 32.83 33.16
CA ASP A 370 -1.29 32.98 32.82
C ASP A 370 -1.04 32.43 31.41
N ALA A 371 -1.13 33.29 30.40
CA ALA A 371 -1.01 32.87 29.00
C ALA A 371 0.38 32.33 28.64
N ASP A 372 1.44 32.95 29.16
CA ASP A 372 2.82 32.53 28.90
C ASP A 372 3.12 31.21 29.62
N GLY A 373 2.71 31.10 30.88
CA GLY A 373 2.78 29.85 31.63
C GLY A 373 2.02 28.74 30.93
N LEU A 374 0.78 29.00 30.48
CA LEU A 374 -0.04 28.01 29.78
C LEU A 374 0.66 27.46 28.51
N ALA A 375 1.30 28.32 27.73
CA ALA A 375 2.05 27.88 26.55
C ALA A 375 3.26 27.00 26.93
N GLY A 376 3.97 27.35 28.00
CA GLY A 376 5.08 26.55 28.53
C GLY A 376 4.64 25.16 28.98
N GLU A 377 3.65 25.09 29.88
CA GLU A 377 3.14 23.81 30.41
C GLU A 377 2.55 22.92 29.31
N ALA A 378 1.86 23.52 28.32
CA ALA A 378 1.34 22.78 27.18
C ALA A 378 2.47 22.21 26.30
N ALA A 379 3.58 22.95 26.13
CA ALA A 379 4.74 22.46 25.40
C ALA A 379 5.41 21.28 26.14
N ASP A 380 5.56 21.38 27.45
CA ASP A 380 6.11 20.30 28.28
C ASP A 380 5.20 19.06 28.26
N LEU A 381 3.87 19.25 28.31
CA LEU A 381 2.91 18.17 28.15
C LEU A 381 3.07 17.46 26.80
N LEU A 382 3.16 18.20 25.70
CA LEU A 382 3.36 17.63 24.36
C LEU A 382 4.68 16.86 24.25
N TYR A 383 5.76 17.40 24.81
CA TYR A 383 7.06 16.74 24.83
C TYR A 383 7.03 15.42 25.61
N HIS A 384 6.49 15.43 26.83
CA HIS A 384 6.42 14.21 27.64
C HIS A 384 5.47 13.17 27.04
N LEU A 385 4.38 13.61 26.40
CA LEU A 385 3.51 12.72 25.63
C LEU A 385 4.25 12.10 24.44
N ALA A 386 5.10 12.85 23.74
CA ALA A 386 5.93 12.31 22.65
C ALA A 386 6.89 11.22 23.14
N VAL A 387 7.55 11.44 24.28
CA VAL A 387 8.43 10.43 24.90
C VAL A 387 7.64 9.19 25.32
N LEU A 388 6.43 9.37 25.87
CA LEU A 388 5.54 8.26 26.23
C LEU A 388 5.16 7.42 25.00
N LEU A 389 4.67 8.07 23.94
CA LEU A 389 4.28 7.39 22.70
C LEU A 389 5.44 6.57 22.13
N HIS A 390 6.63 7.16 22.04
CA HIS A 390 7.84 6.47 21.59
C HIS A 390 8.15 5.24 22.47
N SER A 391 8.09 5.39 23.81
CA SER A 391 8.35 4.27 24.74
C SER A 391 7.36 3.10 24.59
N GLN A 392 6.16 3.36 24.05
CA GLN A 392 5.12 2.36 23.79
C GLN A 392 5.11 1.87 22.34
N GLY A 393 6.06 2.30 21.50
CA GLY A 393 6.11 1.94 20.08
C GLY A 393 5.00 2.56 19.23
N VAL A 394 4.44 3.70 19.66
CA VAL A 394 3.43 4.46 18.93
C VAL A 394 4.06 5.71 18.32
N ALA A 395 3.82 5.98 17.04
CA ALA A 395 4.29 7.20 16.38
C ALA A 395 3.24 8.32 16.48
N TRP A 396 3.62 9.60 16.41
CA TRP A 396 2.62 10.67 16.38
C TRP A 396 1.75 10.63 15.13
N ARG A 397 2.30 10.12 14.01
CA ARG A 397 1.51 9.85 12.81
C ARG A 397 0.26 9.01 13.11
N ASP A 398 0.36 8.03 14.02
CA ASP A 398 -0.79 7.22 14.43
C ASP A 398 -1.82 8.06 15.20
N VAL A 399 -1.37 8.98 16.05
CA VAL A 399 -2.22 9.94 16.77
C VAL A 399 -2.93 10.88 15.79
N TRP A 400 -2.22 11.42 14.80
CA TRP A 400 -2.78 12.28 13.76
C TRP A 400 -3.85 11.55 12.95
N GLU A 401 -3.63 10.29 12.58
CA GLU A 401 -4.64 9.48 11.87
C GLU A 401 -5.89 9.21 12.72
N VAL A 402 -5.74 9.02 14.03
CA VAL A 402 -6.89 8.91 14.95
C VAL A 402 -7.67 10.23 15.02
N LEU A 403 -6.98 11.38 15.11
CA LEU A 403 -7.63 12.69 15.14
C LEU A 403 -8.32 13.00 13.82
N LYS A 404 -7.69 12.72 12.69
CA LYS A 404 -8.25 12.88 11.34
C LYS A 404 -9.58 12.12 11.20
N LYS A 405 -9.61 10.83 11.58
CA LYS A 405 -10.82 9.98 11.56
C LYS A 405 -11.99 10.53 12.39
N ARG A 406 -11.75 11.43 13.35
CA ARG A 406 -12.80 12.04 14.18
C ARG A 406 -13.35 13.33 13.59
N HIS A 407 -12.68 13.91 12.60
CA HIS A 407 -13.02 15.20 11.99
C HIS A 407 -13.32 15.08 10.48
N THR A 408 -13.39 13.85 9.98
CA THR A 408 -13.84 13.46 8.64
C THR A 408 -14.93 12.40 8.80
#